data_AF-A0AAV4DJ64-F1
#
_entry.id   AF-A0AAV4DJ64-F1
#
_cell.length_a   1.000
_cell.length_b   1.000
_cell.length_c   1.000
_cell.angle_alpha   90.00
_cell.angle_beta   90.00
_cell.angle_gamma   90.00
#
_symmetry.space_group_name_H-M   'P 1'
#
loop_
_entity.id
_entity.type
_entity.pdbx_description
1 polymer ?
#
loop_
_entity_poly.entity_id
_entity_poly.type
_entity_poly.pdbx_seq_one_letter_code
_entity_poly.pdbx_strand_id
1 'polypeptide(L)'
;MHKEQFQLEISNRFNALEGNKPTIETFHKIMEEEAERCGKNGKDKPNEKLEEDMEIERLDEKRKTLKKKEEKTTAEKIEYTELNKLVKKKRRTRKRRKRKEEIEKIIVNGRGPKETYKGGARKKISCMIKENGENTTDRDEIITIFKTFYRKLYEQTTPDQPMTLTSSPDKEKIQPFLEEEVKETLDEMKKKKAPGSDGITSDVTKIGGP
;
A
#
# COMPACT_ATOMS: atom_id res chain seq x y z
N MET A 1 16.88 -33.30 17.53
CA MET A 1 17.85 -33.42 16.42
C MET A 1 18.47 -32.07 16.01
N HIS A 2 17.76 -31.09 15.42
CA HIS A 2 18.42 -29.84 14.95
C HIS A 2 18.87 -28.86 16.06
N LYS A 3 18.16 -28.80 17.19
CA LYS A 3 18.44 -27.82 18.24
C LYS A 3 19.74 -28.13 18.99
N GLU A 4 20.03 -29.41 19.19
CA GLU A 4 21.24 -29.89 19.87
C GLU A 4 22.46 -29.73 18.97
N GLN A 5 22.34 -30.02 17.68
CA GLN A 5 23.40 -29.78 16.70
C GLN A 5 23.78 -28.30 16.60
N PHE A 6 22.77 -27.42 16.58
CA PHE A 6 23.00 -25.96 16.56
C PHE A 6 23.68 -25.46 17.84
N GLN A 7 23.25 -25.96 19.01
CA GLN A 7 23.87 -25.59 20.29
C GLN A 7 25.31 -26.10 20.39
N LEU A 8 25.58 -27.29 19.87
CA LEU A 8 26.94 -27.85 19.81
C LEU A 8 27.84 -27.06 18.86
N GLU A 9 27.31 -26.64 17.71
CA GLU A 9 28.03 -25.79 16.74
C GLU A 9 28.37 -24.41 17.32
N ILE A 10 27.41 -23.79 18.01
CA ILE A 10 27.62 -22.53 18.74
C ILE A 10 28.70 -22.72 19.82
N SER A 11 28.58 -23.75 20.67
CA SER A 11 29.52 -24.03 21.75
C SER A 11 30.95 -24.22 21.23
N ASN A 12 31.11 -25.05 20.19
CA ASN A 12 32.42 -25.29 19.56
C ASN A 12 33.02 -24.03 18.93
N ARG A 13 32.17 -23.12 18.43
CA ARG A 13 32.59 -21.87 17.78
C ARG A 13 33.12 -20.82 18.76
N PHE A 14 32.56 -20.74 19.96
CA PHE A 14 33.03 -19.79 20.99
C PHE A 14 34.18 -20.33 21.83
N ASN A 15 34.38 -21.65 21.84
CA ASN A 15 35.53 -22.28 22.51
C ASN A 15 36.88 -21.83 21.91
N ALA A 16 36.92 -21.50 20.61
CA ALA A 16 38.10 -20.93 19.95
C ALA A 16 38.48 -19.51 20.45
N LEU A 17 37.57 -18.83 21.16
CA LEU A 17 37.77 -17.48 21.71
C LEU A 17 38.18 -17.50 23.18
N GLU A 18 38.14 -18.64 23.87
CA GLU A 18 38.48 -18.77 25.29
C GLU A 18 39.98 -18.91 25.55
N GLY A 19 40.79 -19.27 24.54
CA GLY A 19 42.21 -19.62 24.72
C GLY A 19 43.25 -18.51 24.53
N ASN A 20 42.92 -17.42 23.81
CA ASN A 20 43.80 -16.26 23.63
C ASN A 20 42.98 -15.08 23.13
N LYS A 21 43.16 -13.89 23.71
CA LYS A 21 42.51 -12.66 23.22
C LYS A 21 42.90 -12.49 21.74
N PRO A 22 41.95 -12.57 20.79
CA PRO A 22 42.27 -12.47 19.38
C PRO A 22 42.91 -11.10 19.10
N THR A 23 44.06 -11.10 18.43
CA THR A 23 44.67 -9.88 17.91
C THR A 23 43.68 -9.19 16.97
N ILE A 24 43.74 -7.86 16.86
CA ILE A 24 42.84 -7.05 16.00
C ILE A 24 42.75 -7.63 14.58
N GLU A 25 43.85 -8.14 14.05
CA GLU A 25 43.94 -8.79 12.73
C GLU A 25 43.10 -10.06 12.59
N THR A 26 43.07 -10.92 13.62
CA THR A 26 42.24 -12.15 13.58
C THR A 26 40.77 -11.81 13.69
N PHE A 27 40.42 -10.75 14.43
CA PHE A 27 39.06 -10.24 14.48
C PHE A 27 38.60 -9.66 13.14
N HIS A 28 39.45 -8.86 12.46
CA HIS A 28 39.15 -8.35 11.11
C HIS A 28 38.93 -9.47 10.11
N LYS A 29 39.75 -10.52 10.14
CA LYS A 29 39.62 -11.67 9.25
C LYS A 29 38.31 -12.44 9.47
N ILE A 30 37.89 -12.62 10.73
CA ILE A 30 36.60 -13.25 11.07
C ILE A 30 35.44 -12.35 10.58
N MET A 31 35.56 -11.03 10.73
CA MET A 31 34.55 -10.08 10.25
C MET A 31 34.42 -10.08 8.73
N GLU A 32 35.53 -10.17 7.99
CA GLU A 32 35.52 -10.28 6.52
C GLU A 32 34.90 -11.60 6.06
N GLU A 33 35.28 -12.74 6.65
CA GLU A 33 34.69 -14.05 6.31
C GLU A 33 33.18 -14.09 6.57
N GLU A 34 32.71 -13.48 7.67
CA GLU A 34 31.28 -13.40 7.99
C GLU A 34 30.54 -12.41 7.09
N ALA A 35 31.15 -11.28 6.74
CA ALA A 35 30.59 -10.35 5.77
C ALA A 35 30.42 -11.01 4.40
N GLU A 36 31.39 -11.81 3.95
CA GLU A 36 31.30 -12.57 2.71
C GLU A 36 30.23 -13.68 2.76
N ARG A 37 30.13 -14.42 3.87
CA ARG A 37 29.07 -15.43 4.06
C ARG A 37 27.68 -14.80 4.05
N CYS A 38 27.49 -13.68 4.75
CA CYS A 38 26.23 -12.95 4.76
C CYS A 38 25.91 -12.35 3.37
N GLY A 39 26.93 -11.86 2.65
CA GLY A 39 26.79 -11.32 1.29
C GLY A 39 26.40 -12.38 0.25
N LYS A 40 26.82 -13.64 0.41
CA LYS A 40 26.45 -14.74 -0.49
C LYS A 40 25.00 -15.22 -0.30
N ASN A 41 24.45 -15.12 0.91
CA ASN A 41 23.04 -15.45 1.19
C ASN A 41 22.06 -14.31 0.86
N GLY A 42 22.55 -13.09 0.62
CA GLY A 42 21.76 -11.90 0.29
C GLY A 42 21.50 -11.68 -1.20
N LYS A 43 22.03 -12.52 -2.10
CA LYS A 43 21.63 -12.48 -3.51
C LYS A 43 20.27 -13.16 -3.63
N ASP A 44 19.21 -12.35 -3.68
CA ASP A 44 17.85 -12.79 -3.98
C ASP A 44 17.90 -13.80 -5.14
N LYS A 45 17.57 -15.07 -4.86
CA LYS A 45 17.37 -16.05 -5.93
C LYS A 45 16.31 -15.46 -6.86
N PRO A 46 16.51 -15.51 -8.19
CA PRO A 46 15.50 -15.00 -9.12
C PRO A 46 14.19 -15.71 -8.79
N ASN A 47 13.19 -14.92 -8.41
CA ASN A 47 11.89 -15.43 -8.00
C ASN A 47 11.32 -16.24 -9.16
N GLU A 48 11.28 -17.57 -9.01
CA GLU A 48 10.82 -18.49 -10.04
C GLU A 48 9.40 -18.08 -10.44
N LYS A 49 9.27 -17.59 -11.68
CA LYS A 49 7.97 -17.10 -12.18
C LYS A 49 7.03 -18.29 -12.25
N LEU A 50 5.98 -18.26 -11.43
CA LEU A 50 4.91 -19.25 -11.49
C LEU A 50 4.37 -19.35 -12.93
N GLU A 51 3.99 -20.54 -13.39
CA GLU A 51 3.48 -20.75 -14.75
C GLU A 51 2.31 -19.82 -15.11
N GLU A 52 1.45 -19.52 -14.14
CA GLU A 52 0.36 -18.54 -14.28
C GLU A 52 0.86 -17.15 -14.69
N ASP A 53 2.01 -16.72 -14.16
CA ASP A 53 2.60 -15.40 -14.44
C ASP A 53 3.14 -15.37 -15.88
N MET A 54 3.75 -16.46 -16.34
CA MET A 54 4.22 -16.60 -17.74
C MET A 54 3.05 -16.62 -18.73
N GLU A 55 1.98 -17.32 -18.39
CA GLU A 55 0.78 -17.40 -19.21
C GLU A 55 0.06 -16.04 -19.34
N ILE A 56 0.01 -15.24 -18.27
CA ILE A 56 -0.50 -13.86 -18.34
C ILE A 56 0.36 -13.00 -19.28
N GLU A 57 1.68 -13.18 -19.24
CA GLU A 57 2.65 -12.45 -20.07
C GLU A 57 2.44 -12.78 -21.57
N ARG A 58 2.32 -14.08 -21.91
CA ARG A 58 2.00 -14.53 -23.28
C ARG A 58 0.68 -13.96 -23.80
N LEU A 59 -0.37 -13.97 -22.97
CA LEU A 59 -1.67 -13.40 -23.35
C LEU A 59 -1.60 -11.87 -23.49
N ASP A 60 -0.79 -11.20 -22.70
CA ASP A 60 -0.54 -9.75 -22.82
C ASP A 60 0.19 -9.40 -24.11
N GLU A 61 1.17 -10.21 -24.52
CA GLU A 61 1.88 -10.04 -25.79
C GLU A 61 0.92 -10.18 -26.98
N LYS A 62 0.12 -11.24 -27.02
CA LYS A 62 -0.95 -11.41 -28.02
C LYS A 62 -1.94 -10.23 -28.01
N ARG A 63 -2.26 -9.70 -26.83
CA ARG A 63 -3.14 -8.51 -26.74
C ARG A 63 -2.47 -7.26 -27.29
N LYS A 64 -1.17 -7.09 -27.05
CA LYS A 64 -0.40 -5.95 -27.55
C LYS A 64 -0.27 -6.00 -29.07
N THR A 65 -0.02 -7.16 -29.66
CA THR A 65 0.06 -7.31 -31.13
C THR A 65 -1.27 -6.98 -31.79
N LEU A 66 -2.39 -7.53 -31.29
CA LEU A 66 -3.73 -7.19 -31.76
C LEU A 66 -4.11 -5.73 -31.49
N LYS A 67 -3.57 -5.10 -30.44
CA LYS A 67 -3.79 -3.66 -30.19
C LYS A 67 -3.13 -2.80 -31.27
N LYS A 68 -1.90 -3.14 -31.67
CA LYS A 68 -1.04 -2.36 -32.58
C LYS A 68 -1.48 -2.41 -34.05
N LYS A 69 -2.21 -3.43 -34.48
CA LYS A 69 -2.79 -3.47 -35.83
C LYS A 69 -3.73 -2.26 -36.04
N GLU A 70 -3.54 -1.50 -37.11
CA GLU A 70 -4.37 -0.33 -37.43
C GLU A 70 -5.70 -0.76 -38.06
N GLU A 71 -5.64 -1.64 -39.07
CA GLU A 71 -6.81 -2.27 -39.67
C GLU A 71 -7.08 -3.62 -39.02
N LYS A 72 -8.28 -3.78 -38.46
CA LYS A 72 -8.70 -5.02 -37.79
C LYS A 72 -9.97 -5.52 -38.42
N THR A 73 -9.97 -6.81 -38.76
CA THR A 73 -11.19 -7.53 -39.11
C THR A 73 -12.16 -7.56 -37.93
N THR A 74 -13.45 -7.75 -38.20
CA THR A 74 -14.48 -7.88 -37.15
C THR A 74 -14.14 -9.01 -36.18
N ALA A 75 -13.59 -10.12 -36.67
CA ALA A 75 -13.14 -11.23 -35.86
C ALA A 75 -12.01 -10.83 -34.89
N GLU A 76 -10.98 -10.11 -35.37
CA GLU A 76 -9.87 -9.65 -34.53
C GLU A 76 -10.29 -8.61 -33.48
N LYS A 77 -11.32 -7.80 -33.76
CA LYS A 77 -11.91 -6.89 -32.76
C LYS A 77 -12.60 -7.65 -31.62
N ILE A 78 -13.31 -8.72 -31.96
CA ILE A 78 -13.94 -9.63 -30.98
C ILE A 78 -12.86 -10.36 -30.18
N GLU A 79 -11.86 -10.92 -30.87
CA GLU A 79 -10.73 -11.61 -30.24
C GLU A 79 -9.99 -10.69 -29.25
N TYR A 80 -9.67 -9.47 -29.65
CA TYR A 80 -9.05 -8.48 -28.76
C TYR A 80 -9.91 -8.21 -27.52
N THR A 81 -11.23 -8.11 -27.69
CA THR A 81 -12.16 -7.82 -26.59
C THR A 81 -12.18 -8.96 -25.59
N GLU A 82 -12.29 -10.21 -26.06
CA GLU A 82 -12.27 -11.40 -25.21
C GLU A 82 -10.91 -11.60 -24.54
N LEU A 83 -9.82 -11.41 -25.27
CA LEU A 83 -8.46 -11.48 -24.73
C LEU A 83 -8.22 -10.41 -23.65
N ASN A 84 -8.73 -9.20 -23.85
CA ASN A 84 -8.64 -8.12 -22.86
C ASN A 84 -9.43 -8.45 -21.58
N LYS A 85 -10.63 -9.02 -21.70
CA LYS A 85 -11.42 -9.51 -20.56
C LYS A 85 -10.66 -10.62 -19.80
N LEU A 86 -10.12 -11.59 -20.54
CA LEU A 86 -9.38 -12.73 -19.99
C LEU A 86 -8.14 -12.27 -19.22
N VAL A 87 -7.32 -11.41 -19.83
CA VAL A 87 -6.11 -10.87 -19.19
C VAL A 87 -6.45 -10.08 -17.93
N LYS A 88 -7.48 -9.23 -17.96
CA LYS A 88 -7.95 -8.49 -16.77
C LYS A 88 -8.40 -9.45 -15.67
N LYS A 89 -9.14 -10.51 -16.01
CA LYS A 89 -9.58 -11.55 -15.07
C LYS A 89 -8.39 -12.26 -14.43
N LYS A 90 -7.46 -12.79 -15.23
CA LYS A 90 -6.26 -13.47 -14.72
C LYS A 90 -5.39 -12.56 -13.84
N ARG A 91 -5.18 -11.29 -14.23
CA ARG A 91 -4.45 -10.31 -13.40
C ARG A 91 -5.13 -10.05 -12.05
N ARG A 92 -6.47 -9.97 -12.00
CA ARG A 92 -7.21 -9.81 -10.75
C ARG A 92 -7.05 -11.02 -9.85
N THR A 93 -7.18 -12.23 -10.39
CA THR A 93 -6.99 -13.48 -9.65
C THR A 93 -5.58 -13.59 -9.08
N ARG A 94 -4.55 -13.36 -9.91
CA ARG A 94 -3.15 -13.32 -9.49
C ARG A 94 -2.92 -12.34 -8.33
N LYS A 95 -3.43 -11.11 -8.44
CA LYS A 95 -3.27 -10.09 -7.39
C LYS A 95 -3.95 -10.50 -6.08
N ARG A 96 -5.13 -11.13 -6.15
CA ARG A 96 -5.83 -11.67 -4.97
C ARG A 96 -5.04 -12.81 -4.33
N ARG A 97 -4.52 -13.75 -5.14
CA ARG A 97 -3.69 -14.86 -4.67
C ARG A 97 -2.45 -14.36 -3.95
N LYS A 98 -1.65 -13.49 -4.58
CA LYS A 98 -0.43 -12.92 -3.95
C LYS A 98 -0.73 -12.21 -2.64
N ARG A 99 -1.80 -11.41 -2.56
CA ARG A 99 -2.23 -10.80 -1.30
C ARG A 99 -2.59 -11.84 -0.23
N LYS A 100 -3.28 -12.92 -0.62
CA LYS A 100 -3.64 -13.98 0.31
C LYS A 100 -2.38 -14.66 0.87
N GLU A 101 -1.43 -15.00 -0.01
CA GLU A 101 -0.13 -15.58 0.38
C GLU A 101 0.67 -14.65 1.30
N GLU A 102 0.67 -13.33 1.02
CA GLU A 102 1.30 -12.33 1.89
C GLU A 102 0.65 -12.30 3.28
N ILE A 103 -0.68 -12.32 3.35
CA ILE A 103 -1.42 -12.35 4.62
C ILE A 103 -1.15 -13.65 5.38
N GLU A 104 -1.19 -14.81 4.72
CA GLU A 104 -0.88 -16.10 5.32
C GLU A 104 0.54 -16.12 5.90
N LYS A 105 1.53 -15.60 5.16
CA LYS A 105 2.92 -15.46 5.66
C LYS A 105 3.00 -14.55 6.89
N ILE A 106 2.26 -13.45 6.93
CA ILE A 106 2.24 -12.52 8.08
C ILE A 106 1.65 -13.21 9.32
N ILE A 107 0.56 -13.99 9.13
CA ILE A 107 -0.07 -14.78 10.19
C ILE A 107 0.88 -15.85 10.73
N VAL A 108 1.52 -16.64 9.86
CA VAL A 108 2.49 -17.68 10.25
C VAL A 108 3.66 -17.10 11.02
N ASN A 109 4.14 -15.92 10.61
CA ASN A 109 5.23 -15.22 11.28
C ASN A 109 4.81 -14.52 12.60
N GLY A 110 3.56 -14.69 13.05
CA GLY A 110 3.05 -14.15 14.31
C GLY A 110 2.98 -12.61 14.34
N ARG A 111 2.99 -11.97 13.17
CA ARG A 111 3.00 -10.51 13.07
C ARG A 111 1.57 -9.97 13.07
N GLY A 112 1.34 -8.91 13.84
CA GLY A 112 0.00 -8.32 13.99
C GLY A 112 -0.58 -7.79 12.67
N PRO A 113 -1.92 -7.61 12.58
CA PRO A 113 -2.62 -7.21 11.36
C PRO A 113 -2.09 -5.90 10.74
N LYS A 114 -1.52 -5.01 11.56
CA LYS A 114 -0.93 -3.73 11.14
C LYS A 114 0.22 -3.89 10.12
N GLU A 115 0.93 -5.02 10.12
CA GLU A 115 1.99 -5.30 9.14
C GLU A 115 1.45 -5.51 7.73
N THR A 116 0.22 -6.01 7.58
CA THR A 116 -0.43 -6.17 6.25
C THR A 116 -0.65 -4.83 5.54
N TYR A 117 -0.81 -3.74 6.29
CA TYR A 117 -1.03 -2.39 5.77
C TYR A 117 0.29 -1.68 5.40
N LYS A 118 1.44 -2.11 5.95
CA LYS A 118 2.76 -1.54 5.64
C LYS A 118 3.29 -1.94 4.26
N GLY A 119 2.80 -3.04 3.68
CA GLY A 119 3.14 -3.49 2.33
C GLY A 119 2.49 -2.65 1.21
N GLY A 120 1.51 -1.81 1.54
CA GLY A 120 1.04 -0.77 0.62
C GLY A 120 2.09 0.32 0.50
N ALA A 121 2.39 0.77 -0.73
CA ALA A 121 3.25 1.93 -0.95
C ALA A 121 2.76 3.08 -0.05
N ARG A 122 3.60 3.54 0.88
CA ARG A 122 3.28 4.67 1.75
C ARG A 122 2.76 5.80 0.86
N LYS A 123 1.56 6.31 1.13
CA LYS A 123 0.98 7.41 0.36
C LYS A 123 1.97 8.55 0.34
N LYS A 124 2.58 8.82 -0.82
CA LYS A 124 3.51 9.93 -0.99
C LYS A 124 2.69 11.18 -1.30
N ILE A 125 3.09 12.29 -0.72
CA ILE A 125 2.54 13.61 -1.08
C ILE A 125 3.02 13.88 -2.51
N SER A 126 2.07 14.01 -3.44
CA SER A 126 2.33 14.17 -4.87
C SER A 126 2.32 15.63 -5.33
N CYS A 127 1.75 16.53 -4.54
CA CYS A 127 1.64 17.95 -4.84
C CYS A 127 1.53 18.74 -3.52
N MET A 128 2.03 19.97 -3.51
CA MET A 128 1.95 20.89 -2.39
C MET A 128 1.87 22.34 -2.88
N ILE A 129 1.14 23.19 -2.15
CA ILE A 129 1.03 24.61 -2.45
C ILE A 129 2.15 25.37 -1.74
N LYS A 130 2.86 26.23 -2.46
CA LYS A 130 3.87 27.16 -1.94
C LYS A 130 3.19 28.32 -1.20
N GLU A 131 3.95 29.06 -0.40
CA GLU A 131 3.46 30.29 0.26
C GLU A 131 2.92 31.33 -0.75
N ASN A 132 3.44 31.31 -1.99
CA ASN A 132 3.01 32.20 -3.07
C ASN A 132 1.72 31.74 -3.78
N GLY A 133 1.10 30.64 -3.34
CA GLY A 133 -0.12 30.07 -3.94
C GLY A 133 0.11 29.15 -5.15
N GLU A 134 1.35 29.00 -5.62
CA GLU A 134 1.69 28.10 -6.72
C GLU A 134 1.78 26.64 -6.28
N ASN A 135 1.34 25.72 -7.13
CA ASN A 135 1.47 24.28 -6.91
C ASN A 135 2.88 23.80 -7.30
N THR A 136 3.46 22.93 -6.48
CA THR A 136 4.66 22.17 -6.85
C THR A 136 4.45 20.68 -6.74
N THR A 137 4.98 19.95 -7.71
CA THR A 137 5.03 18.48 -7.74
C THR A 137 6.45 17.96 -7.52
N ASP A 138 7.45 18.85 -7.48
CA ASP A 138 8.82 18.45 -7.23
C ASP A 138 9.03 18.04 -5.78
N ARG A 139 9.74 16.93 -5.59
CA ARG A 139 9.88 16.28 -4.29
C ARG A 139 10.82 17.04 -3.37
N ASP A 140 11.91 17.58 -3.92
CA ASP A 140 12.91 18.30 -3.12
C ASP A 140 12.37 19.66 -2.70
N GLU A 141 11.59 20.30 -3.57
CA GLU A 141 10.80 21.48 -3.21
C GLU A 141 9.78 21.18 -2.09
N ILE A 142 8.98 20.11 -2.21
CA ILE A 142 8.02 19.71 -1.16
C ILE A 142 8.73 19.54 0.20
N ILE A 143 9.87 18.85 0.22
CA ILE A 143 10.67 18.67 1.44
C ILE A 143 11.15 20.01 2.00
N THR A 144 11.55 20.93 1.12
CA THR A 144 12.00 22.26 1.51
C THR A 144 10.87 23.05 2.16
N ILE A 145 9.65 23.02 1.59
CA ILE A 145 8.49 23.71 2.17
C ILE A 145 8.12 23.13 3.54
N PHE A 146 8.20 21.80 3.72
CA PHE A 146 8.03 21.20 5.05
C PHE A 146 9.07 21.68 6.05
N LYS A 147 10.34 21.71 5.66
CA LYS A 147 11.43 22.19 6.52
C LYS A 147 11.21 23.64 6.93
N THR A 148 10.87 24.52 5.99
CA THR A 148 10.62 25.94 6.27
C THR A 148 9.41 26.13 7.17
N PHE A 149 8.33 25.39 6.93
CA PHE A 149 7.11 25.45 7.73
C PHE A 149 7.37 25.07 9.18
N TYR A 150 7.95 23.88 9.43
CA TYR A 150 8.20 23.42 10.80
C TYR A 150 9.28 24.27 11.49
N ARG A 151 10.28 24.75 10.74
CA ARG A 151 11.26 25.68 11.28
C ARG A 151 10.58 26.96 11.78
N LYS A 152 9.73 27.61 10.97
CA LYS A 152 8.95 28.79 11.39
C LYS A 152 8.07 28.47 12.60
N LEU A 153 7.39 27.32 12.59
CA LEU A 153 6.51 26.89 13.68
C LEU A 153 7.24 26.78 15.03
N TYR A 154 8.44 26.21 15.04
CA TYR A 154 9.23 26.04 16.25
C TYR A 154 10.11 27.25 16.59
N GLU A 155 10.43 28.12 15.62
CA GLU A 155 11.07 29.42 15.87
C GLU A 155 10.07 30.43 16.47
N GLN A 156 8.79 30.32 16.12
CA GLN A 156 7.68 31.07 16.72
C GLN A 156 7.30 30.52 18.10
N THR A 157 8.27 30.42 19.00
CA THR A 157 8.00 30.12 20.41
C THR A 157 8.06 31.42 21.21
N THR A 158 6.94 32.14 21.28
CA THR A 158 6.68 32.96 22.47
C THR A 158 6.36 31.99 23.61
N PRO A 159 7.11 32.00 24.73
CA PRO A 159 6.97 30.97 25.78
C PRO A 159 5.61 30.89 26.49
N ASP A 160 4.69 31.84 26.25
CA ASP A 160 3.51 32.06 27.10
C ASP A 160 2.18 32.14 26.36
N GLN A 161 2.08 31.72 25.09
CA GLN A 161 0.75 31.46 24.56
C GLN A 161 0.33 30.06 24.98
N PRO A 162 -0.63 29.90 25.93
CA PRO A 162 -1.30 28.62 26.05
C PRO A 162 -1.77 28.29 24.64
N MET A 163 -1.34 27.15 24.12
CA MET A 163 -1.99 26.54 22.98
C MET A 163 -3.41 26.30 23.46
N THR A 164 -4.29 27.29 23.27
CA THR A 164 -5.70 27.04 23.21
C THR A 164 -5.75 26.03 22.08
N LEU A 165 -5.92 24.75 22.44
CA LEU A 165 -6.68 23.86 21.58
C LEU A 165 -7.87 24.73 21.23
N THR A 166 -7.87 25.28 20.02
CA THR A 166 -9.02 26.00 19.52
C THR A 166 -10.15 25.04 19.81
N SER A 167 -10.97 25.49 20.76
CA SER A 167 -12.20 24.86 21.18
C SER A 167 -12.73 24.09 19.99
N SER A 168 -13.05 22.80 20.19
CA SER A 168 -13.86 21.95 19.29
C SER A 168 -14.46 22.79 18.18
N PRO A 169 -14.14 22.52 16.88
CA PRO A 169 -14.44 23.40 15.76
C PRO A 169 -15.78 24.02 16.03
N ASP A 170 -15.79 25.35 16.08
CA ASP A 170 -16.91 26.15 16.54
C ASP A 170 -18.20 25.38 16.30
N LYS A 171 -19.07 25.36 17.31
CA LYS A 171 -20.49 25.15 17.07
C LYS A 171 -21.00 26.32 16.21
N GLU A 172 -20.35 26.61 15.07
CA GLU A 172 -20.93 27.19 13.88
C GLU A 172 -22.24 26.46 13.77
N LYS A 173 -23.29 27.24 14.02
CA LYS A 173 -24.67 26.80 14.03
C LYS A 173 -24.84 25.91 12.81
N ILE A 174 -24.92 24.60 13.03
CA ILE A 174 -25.33 23.67 11.98
C ILE A 174 -26.68 24.24 11.56
N GLN A 175 -26.73 24.80 10.34
CA GLN A 175 -27.97 25.34 9.85
C GLN A 175 -28.95 24.17 9.83
N PRO A 176 -30.14 24.30 10.46
CA PRO A 176 -31.13 23.26 10.36
C PRO A 176 -31.44 23.03 8.88
N PHE A 177 -31.61 21.77 8.48
CA PHE A 177 -32.01 21.44 7.12
C PHE A 177 -33.30 22.18 6.77
N LEU A 178 -33.33 22.77 5.57
CA LEU A 178 -34.55 23.40 5.08
C LEU A 178 -35.52 22.29 4.63
N GLU A 179 -36.79 22.41 4.98
CA GLU A 179 -37.81 21.42 4.57
C GLU A 179 -37.87 21.26 3.04
N GLU A 180 -37.58 22.34 2.30
CA GLU A 180 -37.55 22.35 0.84
C GLU A 180 -36.40 21.50 0.29
N GLU A 181 -35.20 21.58 0.90
CA GLU A 181 -34.04 20.77 0.53
C GLU A 181 -34.32 19.27 0.73
N VAL A 182 -34.97 18.93 1.85
CA VAL A 182 -35.37 17.55 2.14
C VAL A 182 -36.43 17.05 1.15
N LYS A 183 -37.38 17.90 0.75
CA LYS A 183 -38.40 17.54 -0.25
C LYS A 183 -37.79 17.33 -1.63
N GLU A 184 -36.91 18.23 -2.08
CA GLU A 184 -36.26 18.13 -3.39
C GLU A 184 -35.40 16.86 -3.48
N THR A 185 -34.59 16.58 -2.45
CA THR A 185 -33.79 15.35 -2.39
C THR A 185 -34.64 14.08 -2.37
N LEU A 186 -35.76 14.09 -1.64
CA LEU A 186 -36.72 12.98 -1.68
C LEU A 186 -37.31 12.79 -3.08
N ASP A 187 -37.62 13.86 -3.81
CA ASP A 187 -38.18 13.79 -5.16
C ASP A 187 -37.18 13.26 -6.20
N GLU A 188 -35.90 13.61 -6.09
CA GLU A 188 -34.83 13.11 -6.96
C GLU A 188 -34.60 11.59 -6.84
N MET A 189 -34.97 10.97 -5.71
CA MET A 189 -34.80 9.54 -5.52
C MET A 189 -35.56 8.73 -6.59
N LYS A 190 -34.85 7.84 -7.28
CA LYS A 190 -35.43 6.99 -8.34
C LYS A 190 -36.33 5.92 -7.73
N LYS A 191 -37.58 5.86 -8.21
CA LYS A 191 -38.57 4.84 -7.80
C LYS A 191 -38.19 3.43 -8.26
N LYS A 192 -38.79 2.40 -7.64
CA LYS A 192 -38.62 0.97 -8.01
C LYS A 192 -37.17 0.47 -7.98
N LYS A 193 -36.35 1.00 -7.07
CA LYS A 193 -35.00 0.46 -6.81
C LYS A 193 -35.06 -0.66 -5.78
N ALA A 194 -34.15 -1.63 -5.92
CA ALA A 194 -34.04 -2.73 -4.97
C ALA A 194 -33.68 -2.17 -3.57
N PRO A 195 -34.26 -2.72 -2.50
CA PRO A 195 -33.98 -2.28 -1.14
C PRO A 195 -32.51 -2.50 -0.75
N GLY A 196 -32.05 -1.71 0.21
CA GLY A 196 -30.74 -1.90 0.85
C GLY A 196 -30.73 -3.12 1.79
N SER A 197 -29.66 -3.25 2.57
CA SER A 197 -29.54 -4.28 3.60
C SER A 197 -30.58 -4.13 4.72
N ASP A 198 -31.22 -2.97 4.83
CA ASP A 198 -32.29 -2.61 5.76
C ASP A 198 -33.69 -3.01 5.26
N GLY A 199 -33.83 -3.42 4.00
CA GLY A 199 -35.12 -3.82 3.41
C GLY A 199 -36.04 -2.66 3.02
N ILE A 200 -35.62 -1.40 3.19
CA ILE A 200 -36.45 -0.22 2.91
C ILE A 200 -36.25 0.22 1.45
N THR A 201 -37.34 0.47 0.75
CA THR A 201 -37.30 0.97 -0.63
C THR A 201 -37.46 2.49 -0.67
N SER A 202 -36.94 3.13 -1.72
CA SER A 202 -37.09 4.57 -1.96
C SER A 202 -38.55 5.03 -1.99
N ASP A 203 -39.45 4.14 -2.38
CA ASP A 203 -40.88 4.43 -2.49
C ASP A 203 -41.52 4.55 -1.10
N VAL A 204 -41.11 3.69 -0.15
CA VAL A 204 -41.53 3.75 1.25
C VAL A 204 -40.98 5.00 1.93
N THR A 205 -39.72 5.36 1.66
CA THR A 205 -39.10 6.58 2.21
C THR A 205 -39.81 7.85 1.76
N LYS A 206 -40.22 7.95 0.49
CA LYS A 206 -40.99 9.10 -0.03
C LYS A 206 -42.38 9.23 0.59
N ILE A 207 -42.99 8.12 1.00
CA ILE A 207 -44.34 8.08 1.59
C ILE A 207 -44.30 8.30 3.11
N GLY A 208 -43.10 8.25 3.72
CA GLY A 208 -42.91 8.47 5.15
C GLY A 208 -42.93 7.19 6.00
N GLY A 209 -42.77 6.01 5.39
CA GLY A 209 -42.87 4.71 6.04
C GLY A 209 -44.08 3.90 5.57
N PRO A 210 -44.32 2.69 6.13
CA PRO A 210 -45.63 2.06 6.05
C PRO A 210 -46.70 2.87 6.78
#